data_AF-A0A258GCS1-F1
#
_entry.id   AF-A0A258GCS1-F1
#
_cell.length_a   1.000
_cell.length_b   1.000
_cell.length_c   1.000
_cell.angle_alpha   90.00
_cell.angle_beta   90.00
_cell.angle_gamma   90.00
#
_symmetry.space_group_name_H-M   'P 1'
#
loop_
_entity.id
_entity.type
_entity.pdbx_description
1 polymer ?
#
loop_
_entity_poly.entity_id
_entity_poly.type
_entity_poly.pdbx_seq_one_letter_code
_entity_poly.pdbx_strand_id
1 'polypeptide(L)'
;MSNLRRLAGGIFATAAVLAVLAVGAFRQPILDQFAVLTYQPSVEVSQLAERGGLSERGRFFFYVGRPELVDSAEFNEACPRVEESSPILGCYSPLASTIHIYNVADTRLDGIKEVTAAHEMLHVAYDRLSESERKRVDSELDLAYQRLKNPRLEERMAYYDRAEPGSHFNELHSIIPTEFSEIGSELERYYAKLFDDRQKIVALHKSYSSTFEQLENEQRNLGEALRQAESRIAQLHSQYNADIAQLNRDILSFNQRASSGGFSSESEFNAVRNQLVSRSSSLELRRRQLAAEIERYNSDVERFNSLGGQMRQLNQSLDSLEAVN
;
A
#
# COMPACT_ATOMS: atom_id res chain seq x y z
N MET A 1 21.78 -44.48 59.56
CA MET A 1 22.55 -43.87 58.44
C MET A 1 21.94 -44.10 57.05
N SER A 2 21.29 -45.25 56.77
CA SER A 2 20.64 -45.55 55.48
C SER A 2 19.52 -44.57 55.07
N ASN A 3 18.61 -44.23 56.00
CA ASN A 3 17.46 -43.36 55.70
C ASN A 3 17.85 -41.89 55.46
N LEU A 4 18.90 -41.39 56.11
CA LEU A 4 19.42 -40.02 55.89
C LEU A 4 20.04 -39.85 54.50
N ARG A 5 20.74 -40.88 53.99
CA ARG A 5 21.32 -40.88 52.64
C ARG A 5 20.25 -40.96 51.54
N ARG A 6 19.15 -41.70 51.79
CA ARG A 6 18.00 -41.76 50.88
C ARG A 6 17.22 -40.45 50.84
N LEU A 7 17.03 -39.79 51.99
CA LEU A 7 16.42 -38.46 52.07
C LEU A 7 17.29 -37.39 51.39
N ALA A 8 18.60 -37.38 51.65
CA ALA A 8 19.52 -36.45 50.99
C ALA A 8 19.59 -36.69 49.47
N GLY A 9 19.61 -37.94 49.02
CA GLY A 9 19.58 -38.30 47.60
C GLY A 9 18.27 -37.91 46.90
N GLY A 10 17.13 -38.05 47.58
CA GLY A 10 15.83 -37.59 47.09
C GLY A 10 15.77 -36.07 46.92
N ILE A 11 16.26 -35.31 47.92
CA ILE A 11 16.32 -33.85 47.87
C ILE A 11 17.23 -33.37 46.73
N PHE A 12 18.41 -33.98 46.56
CA PHE A 12 19.32 -33.65 45.45
C PHE A 12 18.72 -33.96 44.08
N ALA A 13 18.05 -35.11 43.92
CA ALA A 13 17.38 -35.47 42.67
C ALA A 13 16.23 -34.51 42.34
N THR A 14 15.41 -34.15 43.32
CA THR A 14 14.33 -33.17 43.14
C THR A 14 14.89 -31.78 42.82
N ALA A 15 15.96 -31.34 43.50
CA ALA A 15 16.61 -30.07 43.19
C ALA A 15 17.24 -30.05 41.78
N ALA A 16 17.84 -31.16 41.33
CA ALA A 16 18.37 -31.28 39.98
C ALA A 16 17.25 -31.25 38.91
N VAL A 17 16.13 -31.93 39.15
CA VAL A 17 14.95 -31.87 38.26
C VAL A 17 14.37 -30.46 38.21
N LEU A 18 14.21 -29.79 39.35
CA LEU A 18 13.74 -28.40 39.40
C LEU A 18 14.73 -27.45 38.71
N ALA A 19 16.03 -27.67 38.84
CA ALA A 19 17.05 -26.88 38.14
C ALA A 19 17.00 -27.08 36.62
N VAL A 20 16.81 -28.31 36.14
CA VAL A 20 16.65 -28.59 34.69
C VAL A 20 15.35 -27.97 34.15
N LEU A 21 14.25 -28.07 34.89
CA LEU A 21 12.98 -27.43 34.52
C LEU A 21 13.09 -25.90 34.53
N ALA A 22 13.78 -25.32 35.51
CA ALA A 22 14.05 -23.89 35.56
C ALA A 22 14.96 -23.45 34.39
N VAL A 23 16.03 -24.18 34.10
CA VAL A 23 16.90 -23.87 32.94
C VAL A 23 16.13 -23.96 31.64
N GLY A 24 15.22 -24.93 31.48
CA GLY A 24 14.32 -25.02 30.33
C GLY A 24 13.36 -23.84 30.22
N ALA A 25 12.70 -23.46 31.32
CA ALA A 25 11.70 -22.38 31.36
C ALA A 25 12.30 -20.97 31.26
N PHE A 26 13.53 -20.76 31.75
CA PHE A 26 14.21 -19.46 31.75
C PHE A 26 15.25 -19.31 30.63
N ARG A 27 15.45 -20.33 29.78
CA ARG A 27 16.42 -20.28 28.68
C ARG A 27 16.18 -19.07 27.76
N GLN A 28 14.96 -18.93 27.25
CA GLN A 28 14.66 -17.89 26.26
C GLN A 28 14.78 -16.47 26.83
N PRO A 29 14.21 -16.15 28.01
CA PRO A 29 14.40 -14.83 28.62
C PRO A 29 15.87 -14.46 28.89
N ILE A 30 16.71 -15.43 29.27
CA ILE A 30 18.15 -15.19 29.49
C ILE A 30 18.85 -14.88 28.16
N LEU A 31 18.55 -15.64 27.10
CA LEU A 31 19.11 -15.40 25.77
C LEU A 31 18.68 -14.05 25.21
N ASP A 32 17.40 -13.69 25.34
CA ASP A 32 16.86 -12.41 24.90
C ASP A 32 17.54 -11.25 25.64
N GLN A 33 17.69 -11.34 26.97
CA GLN A 33 18.37 -10.31 27.75
C GLN A 33 19.85 -10.15 27.34
N PHE A 34 20.54 -11.27 27.08
CA PHE A 34 21.91 -11.25 26.59
C PHE A 34 22.01 -10.64 25.19
N ALA A 35 21.07 -10.96 24.29
CA ALA A 35 21.00 -10.40 22.94
C ALA A 35 20.90 -8.87 23.00
N VAL A 36 20.00 -8.33 23.82
CA VAL A 36 19.84 -6.87 23.99
C VAL A 36 21.07 -6.22 24.63
N LEU A 37 21.66 -6.83 25.65
CA LEU A 37 22.85 -6.27 26.32
C LEU A 37 24.09 -6.21 25.42
N THR A 38 24.15 -7.09 24.41
CA THR A 38 25.29 -7.20 23.49
C THR A 38 25.06 -6.50 22.16
N TYR A 39 23.86 -5.97 21.93
CA TYR A 39 23.50 -5.26 20.72
C TYR A 39 23.57 -3.75 20.96
N GLN A 40 24.24 -3.04 20.05
CA GLN A 40 24.26 -1.56 20.04
C GLN A 40 23.52 -1.09 18.79
N PRO A 41 22.30 -0.53 18.92
CA PRO A 41 21.56 -0.02 17.77
C PRO A 41 22.28 1.19 17.17
N SER A 42 22.23 1.32 15.85
CA SER A 42 22.60 2.58 15.20
C SER A 42 21.61 3.69 15.58
N VAL A 43 21.96 4.94 15.23
CA VAL A 43 21.07 6.08 15.42
C VAL A 43 19.79 5.90 14.61
N GLU A 44 19.91 5.47 13.35
CA GLU A 44 18.79 5.23 12.43
C GLU A 44 17.87 4.13 12.98
N VAL A 45 18.42 3.01 13.42
CA VAL A 45 17.64 1.91 14.03
C VAL A 45 16.90 2.39 15.29
N SER A 46 17.57 3.16 16.15
CA SER A 46 16.94 3.70 17.36
C SER A 46 15.79 4.65 17.02
N GLN A 47 15.95 5.46 15.97
CA GLN A 47 14.91 6.36 15.47
C GLN A 47 13.69 5.60 14.93
N LEU A 48 13.87 4.45 14.27
CA LEU A 48 12.74 3.63 13.82
C LEU A 48 11.84 3.23 15.00
N ALA A 49 12.45 2.80 16.10
CA ALA A 49 11.74 2.40 17.30
C ALA A 49 11.05 3.57 18.02
N GLU A 50 11.67 4.75 18.02
CA GLU A 50 11.10 5.97 18.61
C GLU A 50 9.94 6.51 17.78
N ARG A 51 10.15 6.72 16.48
CA ARG A 51 9.15 7.24 15.54
C ARG A 51 7.97 6.28 15.41
N GLY A 52 8.23 4.97 15.42
CA GLY A 52 7.20 3.93 15.40
C GLY A 52 6.40 3.81 16.71
N GLY A 53 6.76 4.56 17.76
CA GLY A 53 6.02 4.56 19.02
C GLY A 53 6.17 3.27 19.82
N LEU A 54 7.28 2.55 19.67
CA LEU A 54 7.54 1.33 20.43
C LEU A 54 7.70 1.64 21.92
N SER A 55 7.05 0.85 22.76
CA SER A 55 7.24 0.90 24.22
C SER A 55 8.61 0.37 24.61
N GLU A 56 8.99 0.45 25.89
CA GLU A 56 10.21 -0.19 26.39
C GLU A 56 10.26 -1.70 26.05
N ARG A 57 9.12 -2.39 26.19
CA ARG A 57 9.03 -3.82 25.85
C ARG A 57 9.02 -4.06 24.34
N GLY A 58 8.43 -3.16 23.54
CA GLY A 58 8.55 -3.20 22.08
C GLY A 58 9.99 -3.03 21.61
N ARG A 59 10.71 -2.05 22.16
CA ARG A 59 12.15 -1.82 21.92
C ARG A 59 12.99 -3.01 22.33
N PHE A 60 12.68 -3.63 23.47
CA PHE A 60 13.34 -4.85 23.90
C PHE A 60 13.23 -5.95 22.83
N PHE A 61 12.02 -6.28 22.36
CA PHE A 61 11.86 -7.31 21.32
C PHE A 61 12.47 -6.90 19.99
N PHE A 62 12.41 -5.61 19.64
CA PHE A 62 13.08 -5.10 18.45
C PHE A 62 14.57 -5.42 18.53
N TYR A 63 15.25 -5.08 19.62
CA TYR A 63 16.68 -5.31 19.81
C TYR A 63 17.06 -6.78 20.07
N VAL A 64 16.14 -7.61 20.56
CA VAL A 64 16.31 -9.08 20.55
C VAL A 64 16.51 -9.57 19.13
N GLY A 65 15.73 -9.03 18.19
CA GLY A 65 15.86 -9.29 16.76
C GLY A 65 17.02 -8.59 16.08
N ARG A 66 17.95 -7.94 16.81
CA ARG A 66 19.19 -7.33 16.26
C ARG A 66 19.00 -6.65 14.89
N PRO A 67 18.18 -5.59 14.82
CA PRO A 67 17.69 -5.07 13.55
C PRO A 67 18.79 -4.38 12.75
N GLU A 68 18.74 -4.56 11.45
CA GLU A 68 19.69 -3.98 10.51
C GLU A 68 18.93 -3.27 9.39
N LEU A 69 19.39 -2.08 9.05
CA LEU A 69 18.88 -1.31 7.93
C LEU A 69 19.85 -1.50 6.76
N VAL A 70 19.42 -2.25 5.76
CA VAL A 70 20.31 -2.79 4.71
C VAL A 70 19.92 -2.28 3.33
N ASP A 71 20.89 -2.24 2.41
CA ASP A 71 20.62 -1.88 1.03
C ASP A 71 19.93 -3.01 0.24
N SER A 72 19.67 -2.79 -1.05
CA SER A 72 18.97 -3.75 -1.90
C SER A 72 19.73 -5.06 -2.06
N ALA A 73 21.06 -5.01 -2.20
CA ALA A 73 21.88 -6.20 -2.43
C ALA A 73 21.94 -7.06 -1.18
N GLU A 74 22.24 -6.45 -0.03
CA GLU A 74 22.26 -7.11 1.27
C GLU A 74 20.88 -7.66 1.64
N PHE A 75 19.81 -6.89 1.40
CA PHE A 75 18.44 -7.33 1.68
C PHE A 75 18.05 -8.56 0.85
N ASN A 76 18.37 -8.58 -0.45
CA ASN A 76 18.03 -9.72 -1.32
C ASN A 76 18.83 -10.99 -0.98
N GLU A 77 20.03 -10.85 -0.40
CA GLU A 77 20.80 -11.98 0.12
C GLU A 77 20.21 -12.52 1.43
N ALA A 78 19.84 -11.62 2.34
CA ALA A 78 19.34 -11.95 3.67
C ALA A 78 17.87 -12.41 3.68
N CYS A 79 17.04 -11.84 2.81
CA CYS A 79 15.59 -12.05 2.72
C CYS A 79 15.19 -12.51 1.31
N PRO A 80 15.56 -13.73 0.88
CA PRO A 80 15.24 -14.22 -0.45
C PRO A 80 13.73 -14.42 -0.61
N ARG A 81 13.15 -13.83 -1.66
CA ARG A 81 11.71 -13.89 -1.94
C ARG A 81 11.31 -15.24 -2.55
N VAL A 82 10.11 -15.70 -2.20
CA VAL A 82 9.52 -16.96 -2.73
C VAL A 82 8.73 -16.71 -4.03
N GLU A 83 8.03 -15.57 -4.14
CA GLU A 83 7.31 -15.16 -5.35
C GLU A 83 7.72 -13.71 -5.73
N GLU A 84 8.03 -13.48 -7.01
CA GLU A 84 8.48 -12.16 -7.51
C GLU A 84 7.39 -11.08 -7.41
N SER A 85 6.11 -11.46 -7.46
CA SER A 85 4.98 -10.54 -7.55
C SER A 85 4.59 -9.84 -6.25
N SER A 86 5.24 -10.13 -5.12
CA SER A 86 4.91 -9.54 -3.82
C SER A 86 6.19 -9.07 -3.12
N PRO A 87 6.53 -7.77 -3.21
CA PRO A 87 7.75 -7.26 -2.59
C PRO A 87 7.61 -7.25 -1.07
N ILE A 88 8.51 -7.97 -0.39
CA ILE A 88 8.75 -7.82 1.05
C ILE A 88 9.76 -6.71 1.29
N LEU A 89 9.58 -6.01 2.41
CA LEU A 89 10.43 -4.89 2.85
C LEU A 89 11.20 -5.21 4.13
N GLY A 90 10.83 -6.30 4.79
CA GLY A 90 11.47 -6.81 5.98
C GLY A 90 11.46 -8.32 5.98
N CYS A 91 12.37 -8.91 6.75
CA CYS A 91 12.18 -10.28 7.21
C CYS A 91 12.86 -10.48 8.58
N TYR A 92 12.28 -11.34 9.39
CA TYR A 92 12.87 -11.87 10.61
C TYR A 92 13.37 -13.29 10.37
N SER A 93 14.66 -13.54 10.60
CA SER A 93 15.25 -14.88 10.59
C SER A 93 15.32 -15.43 12.02
N PRO A 94 14.46 -16.40 12.41
CA PRO A 94 14.44 -16.92 13.78
C PRO A 94 15.76 -17.62 14.16
N LEU A 95 16.41 -18.27 13.18
CA LEU A 95 17.67 -18.98 13.39
C LEU A 95 18.84 -18.03 13.69
N ALA A 96 18.90 -16.90 12.99
CA ALA A 96 19.92 -15.86 13.22
C ALA A 96 19.53 -14.88 14.32
N SER A 97 18.23 -14.83 14.67
CA SER A 97 17.63 -13.79 15.51
C SER A 97 17.92 -12.37 14.98
N THR A 98 17.82 -12.21 13.66
CA THR A 98 18.12 -10.95 12.95
C THR A 98 16.90 -10.50 12.15
N ILE A 99 16.55 -9.23 12.31
CA ILE A 99 15.58 -8.48 11.53
C ILE A 99 16.36 -7.71 10.48
N HIS A 100 16.07 -7.91 9.21
CA HIS A 100 16.58 -7.06 8.13
C HIS A 100 15.45 -6.18 7.63
N ILE A 101 15.71 -4.89 7.49
CA ILE A 101 14.75 -3.90 6.97
C ILE A 101 15.39 -3.27 5.74
N TYR A 102 14.67 -3.34 4.62
CA TYR A 102 15.12 -2.71 3.39
C TYR A 102 15.12 -1.17 3.53
N ASN A 103 16.25 -0.54 3.24
CA ASN A 103 16.43 0.90 3.38
C ASN A 103 15.80 1.68 2.21
N VAL A 104 14.46 1.76 2.18
CA VAL A 104 13.73 2.56 1.20
C VAL A 104 14.16 4.04 1.29
N ALA A 105 14.64 4.57 0.17
CA ALA A 105 15.17 5.94 0.08
C ALA A 105 14.14 6.98 -0.37
N ASP A 106 13.02 6.56 -0.97
CA ASP A 106 12.01 7.46 -1.50
C ASP A 106 11.26 8.19 -0.38
N THR A 107 11.49 9.49 -0.26
CA THR A 107 10.87 10.34 0.77
C THR A 107 9.34 10.44 0.68
N ARG A 108 8.74 10.09 -0.46
CA ARG A 108 7.26 10.00 -0.61
C ARG A 108 6.67 8.86 0.20
N LEU A 109 7.52 7.93 0.66
CA LEU A 109 7.20 6.76 1.45
C LEU A 109 7.69 6.88 2.89
N ASP A 110 7.86 8.11 3.40
CA ASP A 110 8.20 8.33 4.80
C ASP A 110 7.23 7.60 5.74
N GLY A 111 7.78 6.93 6.75
CA GLY A 111 7.04 6.05 7.65
C GLY A 111 7.09 4.56 7.28
N ILE A 112 7.46 4.20 6.05
CA ILE A 112 7.44 2.79 5.64
C ILE A 112 8.45 1.93 6.39
N LYS A 113 9.66 2.47 6.65
CA LYS A 113 10.71 1.76 7.39
C LYS A 113 10.30 1.52 8.84
N GLU A 114 9.61 2.47 9.46
CA GLU A 114 9.08 2.35 10.81
C GLU A 114 7.98 1.28 10.88
N VAL A 115 7.05 1.28 9.91
CA VAL A 115 5.97 0.28 9.83
C VAL A 115 6.55 -1.11 9.63
N THR A 116 7.50 -1.28 8.70
CA THR A 116 8.23 -2.53 8.53
C THR A 116 8.97 -2.95 9.80
N ALA A 117 9.72 -2.04 10.44
CA ALA A 117 10.44 -2.36 11.67
C ALA A 117 9.51 -2.83 12.80
N ALA A 118 8.34 -2.18 12.94
CA ALA A 118 7.32 -2.57 13.90
C ALA A 118 6.72 -3.94 13.55
N HIS A 119 6.45 -4.20 12.26
CA HIS A 119 5.95 -5.48 11.75
C HIS A 119 6.94 -6.61 12.07
N GLU A 120 8.22 -6.45 11.75
CA GLU A 120 9.23 -7.48 12.04
C GLU A 120 9.44 -7.70 13.54
N MET A 121 9.40 -6.62 14.34
CA MET A 121 9.44 -6.74 15.81
C MET A 121 8.26 -7.55 16.34
N LEU A 122 7.07 -7.42 15.73
CA LEU A 122 5.88 -8.13 16.16
C LEU A 122 6.00 -9.64 15.94
N HIS A 123 6.68 -10.09 14.87
CA HIS A 123 7.04 -11.49 14.72
C HIS A 123 7.93 -12.01 15.85
N VAL A 124 8.92 -11.21 16.27
CA VAL A 124 9.76 -11.56 17.44
C VAL A 124 8.90 -11.66 18.70
N ALA A 125 8.01 -10.70 18.93
CA ALA A 125 7.11 -10.72 20.08
C ALA A 125 6.14 -11.91 20.06
N TYR A 126 5.62 -12.27 18.89
CA TYR A 126 4.71 -13.39 18.69
C TYR A 126 5.40 -14.73 18.97
N ASP A 127 6.65 -14.90 18.52
CA ASP A 127 7.47 -16.08 18.81
C ASP A 127 7.72 -16.30 20.32
N ARG A 128 7.59 -15.23 21.12
CA ARG A 128 7.77 -15.27 22.59
C ARG A 128 6.47 -15.50 23.36
N LEU A 129 5.32 -15.62 22.68
CA LEU A 129 4.05 -15.93 23.34
C LEU A 129 4.03 -17.36 23.89
N SER A 130 3.50 -17.50 25.12
CA SER A 130 3.13 -18.83 25.62
C SER A 130 1.99 -19.41 24.78
N GLU A 131 1.82 -20.73 24.82
CA GLU A 131 0.73 -21.40 24.08
C GLU A 131 -0.66 -20.86 24.49
N SER A 132 -0.86 -20.54 25.78
CA SER A 132 -2.13 -20.01 26.26
C SER A 132 -2.36 -18.55 25.84
N GLU A 133 -1.33 -17.72 25.84
CA GLU A 133 -1.45 -16.33 25.37
C GLU A 133 -1.63 -16.29 23.86
N ARG A 134 -0.91 -17.14 23.12
CA ARG A 134 -1.06 -17.28 21.67
C ARG A 134 -2.48 -17.66 21.28
N LYS A 135 -3.04 -18.74 21.85
CA LYS A 135 -4.44 -19.15 21.58
C LYS A 135 -5.45 -18.03 21.83
N ARG A 136 -5.24 -17.23 22.89
CA ARG A 136 -6.10 -16.09 23.17
C ARG A 136 -5.94 -15.00 22.10
N VAL A 137 -4.71 -14.62 21.77
CA VAL A 137 -4.41 -13.57 20.80
C VAL A 137 -4.91 -13.96 19.40
N ASP A 138 -4.68 -15.21 18.97
CA ASP A 138 -5.14 -15.74 17.68
C ASP A 138 -6.68 -15.64 17.54
N SER A 139 -7.41 -15.96 18.61
CA SER A 139 -8.87 -15.83 18.63
C SER A 139 -9.34 -14.37 18.46
N GLU A 140 -8.64 -13.41 19.06
CA GLU A 140 -8.96 -11.98 18.91
C GLU A 140 -8.55 -11.46 17.53
N LEU A 141 -7.45 -11.97 16.96
CA LEU A 141 -6.99 -11.65 15.61
C LEU A 141 -7.96 -12.14 14.54
N ASP A 142 -8.53 -13.36 14.68
CA ASP A 142 -9.57 -13.84 13.75
C ASP A 142 -10.81 -12.93 13.79
N LEU A 143 -11.29 -12.56 14.99
CA LEU A 143 -12.42 -11.65 15.13
C LEU A 143 -12.14 -10.28 14.49
N ALA A 144 -10.93 -9.74 14.70
CA ALA A 144 -10.52 -8.49 14.07
C ALA A 144 -10.42 -8.63 12.54
N TYR A 145 -9.84 -9.72 12.04
CA TYR A 145 -9.75 -10.01 10.61
C TYR A 145 -11.14 -10.09 9.96
N GLN A 146 -12.08 -10.84 10.54
CA GLN A 146 -13.44 -10.92 9.99
C GLN A 146 -14.16 -9.57 9.89
N ARG A 147 -13.85 -8.63 10.80
CA ARG A 147 -14.41 -7.27 10.80
C ARG A 147 -13.69 -6.32 9.83
N LEU A 148 -12.38 -6.46 9.69
CA LEU A 148 -11.52 -5.53 8.95
C LEU A 148 -11.22 -5.95 7.51
N LYS A 149 -11.48 -7.22 7.17
CA LYS A 149 -11.18 -7.78 5.85
C LYS A 149 -11.79 -6.95 4.73
N ASN A 150 -10.97 -6.76 3.71
CA ASN A 150 -11.29 -6.10 2.46
C ASN A 150 -10.49 -6.83 1.36
N PRO A 151 -10.78 -6.59 0.06
CA PRO A 151 -10.14 -7.34 -1.00
C PRO A 151 -8.61 -7.32 -0.97
N ARG A 152 -7.98 -6.21 -0.57
CA ARG A 152 -6.51 -6.10 -0.48
C ARG A 152 -5.95 -6.94 0.66
N LEU A 153 -6.57 -6.87 1.84
CA LEU A 153 -6.14 -7.67 2.99
C LEU A 153 -6.37 -9.17 2.74
N GLU A 154 -7.49 -9.55 2.13
CA GLU A 154 -7.78 -10.95 1.76
C GLU A 154 -6.78 -11.48 0.73
N GLU A 155 -6.44 -10.70 -0.29
CA GLU A 155 -5.44 -11.05 -1.29
C GLU A 155 -4.05 -11.25 -0.66
N ARG A 156 -3.65 -10.32 0.23
CA ARG A 156 -2.36 -10.41 0.92
C ARG A 156 -2.29 -11.62 1.86
N MET A 157 -3.35 -11.89 2.62
CA MET A 157 -3.39 -13.09 3.48
C MET A 157 -3.39 -14.39 2.66
N ALA A 158 -4.06 -14.41 1.51
CA ALA A 158 -4.02 -15.57 0.62
C ALA A 158 -2.63 -15.81 0.02
N TYR A 159 -1.82 -14.76 -0.17
CA TYR A 159 -0.40 -14.88 -0.53
C TYR A 159 0.39 -15.54 0.59
N TYR A 160 0.31 -15.02 1.82
CA TYR A 160 1.04 -15.59 2.97
C TYR A 160 0.67 -17.05 3.23
N ASP A 161 -0.62 -17.42 3.12
CA ASP A 161 -1.06 -18.81 3.28
C ASP A 161 -0.38 -19.78 2.29
N ARG A 162 0.02 -19.30 1.10
CA ARG A 162 0.75 -20.09 0.08
C ARG A 162 2.26 -20.04 0.27
N ALA A 163 2.81 -18.85 0.50
CA ALA A 163 4.24 -18.62 0.59
C ALA A 163 4.83 -19.15 1.91
N GLU A 164 4.07 -19.06 3.00
CA GLU A 164 4.49 -19.39 4.36
C GLU A 164 3.41 -20.19 5.12
N PRO A 165 3.16 -21.45 4.77
CA PRO A 165 2.11 -22.23 5.40
C PRO A 165 2.22 -22.29 6.93
N GLY A 166 1.16 -21.84 7.63
CA GLY A 166 1.09 -21.80 9.09
C GLY A 166 1.46 -20.45 9.71
N SER A 167 1.86 -19.43 8.93
CA SER A 167 2.14 -18.09 9.42
C SER A 167 0.91 -17.21 9.60
N HIS A 168 -0.28 -17.62 9.14
CA HIS A 168 -1.51 -16.81 9.09
C HIS A 168 -1.73 -15.87 10.30
N PHE A 169 -1.76 -16.39 11.52
CA PHE A 169 -1.96 -15.57 12.72
C PHE A 169 -0.73 -14.74 13.12
N ASN A 170 0.48 -15.21 12.79
CA ASN A 170 1.70 -14.42 12.94
C ASN A 170 1.67 -13.17 12.04
N GLU A 171 1.21 -13.32 10.80
CA GLU A 171 1.05 -12.21 9.87
C GLU A 171 -0.04 -11.25 10.31
N LEU A 172 -1.22 -11.76 10.70
CA LEU A 172 -2.27 -10.91 11.25
C LEU A 172 -1.80 -10.17 12.51
N HIS A 173 -0.98 -10.81 13.34
CA HIS A 173 -0.42 -10.21 14.54
C HIS A 173 0.47 -9.01 14.24
N SER A 174 1.16 -9.02 13.09
CA SER A 174 2.02 -7.92 12.65
C SER A 174 1.27 -6.86 11.82
N ILE A 175 0.33 -7.29 10.97
CA ILE A 175 -0.45 -6.44 10.05
C ILE A 175 -1.50 -5.59 10.78
N ILE A 176 -2.36 -6.23 11.57
CA ILE A 176 -3.52 -5.58 12.17
C ILE A 176 -3.13 -4.36 13.01
N PRO A 177 -2.17 -4.44 13.95
CA PRO A 177 -1.85 -3.31 14.82
C PRO A 177 -1.06 -2.20 14.13
N THR A 178 -0.37 -2.48 13.02
CA THR A 178 0.45 -1.51 12.31
C THR A 178 -0.35 -0.74 11.25
N GLU A 179 -1.41 -1.34 10.71
CA GLU A 179 -2.13 -0.77 9.57
C GLU A 179 -3.54 -0.26 9.87
N PHE A 180 -4.23 -0.84 10.87
CA PHE A 180 -5.65 -0.57 11.13
C PHE A 180 -5.86 0.24 12.41
N SER A 181 -6.67 1.31 12.34
CA SER A 181 -6.89 2.21 13.48
C SER A 181 -7.77 1.60 14.57
N GLU A 182 -8.75 0.77 14.22
CA GLU A 182 -9.74 0.24 15.16
C GLU A 182 -9.68 -1.28 15.20
N ILE A 183 -8.87 -1.86 16.09
CA ILE A 183 -8.61 -3.31 16.14
C ILE A 183 -9.42 -4.04 17.21
N GLY A 184 -10.12 -3.30 18.07
CA GLY A 184 -10.94 -3.85 19.16
C GLY A 184 -10.21 -3.80 20.51
N SER A 185 -10.95 -3.63 21.59
CA SER A 185 -10.41 -3.26 22.90
C SER A 185 -9.46 -4.31 23.51
N GLU A 186 -9.69 -5.60 23.25
CA GLU A 186 -8.82 -6.67 23.73
C GLU A 186 -7.45 -6.65 23.05
N LEU A 187 -7.42 -6.49 21.72
CA LEU A 187 -6.17 -6.32 20.97
C LEU A 187 -5.48 -5.01 21.34
N GLU A 188 -6.20 -3.89 21.49
CA GLU A 188 -5.59 -2.63 21.97
C GLU A 188 -4.89 -2.80 23.31
N ARG A 189 -5.53 -3.49 24.26
CA ARG A 189 -4.92 -3.76 25.57
C ARG A 189 -3.69 -4.66 25.46
N TYR A 190 -3.72 -5.62 24.53
CA TYR A 190 -2.57 -6.48 24.25
C TYR A 190 -1.40 -5.68 23.66
N TYR A 191 -1.64 -4.89 22.60
CA TYR A 191 -0.61 -4.12 21.90
C TYR A 191 -0.10 -2.91 22.67
N ALA A 192 -0.85 -2.38 23.65
CA ALA A 192 -0.35 -1.36 24.59
C ALA A 192 0.86 -1.84 25.42
N LYS A 193 1.14 -3.15 25.45
CA LYS A 193 2.40 -3.67 26.01
C LYS A 193 3.59 -3.41 25.10
N LEU A 194 3.39 -3.31 23.78
CA LEU A 194 4.44 -3.24 22.76
C LEU A 194 4.59 -1.84 22.14
N PHE A 195 3.55 -1.01 22.23
CA PHE A 195 3.54 0.37 21.76
C PHE A 195 3.12 1.31 22.89
N ASP A 196 3.85 2.42 23.04
CA ASP A 196 3.42 3.53 23.93
C ASP A 196 2.22 4.26 23.34
N ASP A 197 2.18 4.38 22.01
CA ASP A 197 1.06 4.92 21.24
C ASP A 197 0.99 4.23 19.87
N ARG A 198 0.14 3.21 19.77
CA ARG A 198 -0.07 2.44 18.53
C ARG A 198 -0.63 3.30 17.39
N GLN A 199 -1.34 4.40 17.69
CA GLN A 199 -1.89 5.23 16.61
C GLN A 199 -0.80 5.98 15.84
N LYS A 200 0.42 6.14 16.39
CA LYS A 200 1.56 6.68 15.64
C LYS A 200 1.94 5.79 14.47
N ILE A 201 2.06 4.48 14.69
CA ILE A 201 2.45 3.55 13.61
C ILE A 201 1.37 3.45 12.54
N VAL A 202 0.10 3.46 12.96
CA VAL A 202 -1.04 3.52 12.03
C VAL A 202 -1.06 4.81 11.21
N ALA A 203 -0.72 5.95 11.83
CA ALA A 203 -0.65 7.22 11.12
C ALA A 203 0.48 7.23 10.08
N LEU A 204 1.63 6.63 10.38
CA LEU A 204 2.72 6.43 9.43
C LEU A 204 2.28 5.55 8.25
N HIS A 205 1.64 4.40 8.52
CA HIS A 205 1.07 3.54 7.49
C HIS A 205 0.11 4.32 6.58
N LYS A 206 -0.86 5.02 7.19
CA LYS A 206 -1.87 5.80 6.47
C LYS A 206 -1.24 6.90 5.60
N SER A 207 -0.16 7.52 6.07
CA SER A 207 0.52 8.59 5.33
C SER A 207 1.01 8.08 3.98
N TYR A 208 1.87 7.05 3.95
CA TYR A 208 2.41 6.56 2.68
C TYR A 208 1.38 5.78 1.86
N SER A 209 0.48 5.02 2.50
CA SER A 209 -0.54 4.25 1.76
C SER A 209 -1.54 5.16 1.03
N SER A 210 -1.83 6.34 1.61
CA SER A 210 -2.68 7.35 0.95
C SER A 210 -2.06 7.88 -0.35
N THR A 211 -0.73 7.89 -0.48
CA THR A 211 -0.05 8.26 -1.74
C THR A 211 -0.42 7.29 -2.86
N PHE A 212 -0.38 5.98 -2.60
CA PHE A 212 -0.78 4.96 -3.58
C PHE A 212 -2.27 5.06 -3.90
N GLU A 213 -3.12 5.17 -2.87
CA GLU A 213 -4.58 5.27 -3.06
C GLU A 213 -4.99 6.49 -3.88
N GLN A 214 -4.37 7.64 -3.65
CA GLN A 214 -4.64 8.86 -4.40
C GLN A 214 -4.27 8.68 -5.88
N LEU A 215 -3.09 8.14 -6.17
CA LEU A 215 -2.64 7.90 -7.53
C LEU A 215 -3.53 6.88 -8.27
N GLU A 216 -3.89 5.77 -7.61
CA GLU A 216 -4.81 4.78 -8.19
C GLU A 216 -6.19 5.37 -8.48
N ASN A 217 -6.74 6.16 -7.55
CA ASN A 217 -8.05 6.77 -7.70
C ASN A 217 -8.03 7.84 -8.80
N GLU A 218 -7.00 8.69 -8.85
CA GLU A 218 -6.85 9.71 -9.90
C GLU A 218 -6.73 9.04 -11.27
N GLN A 219 -5.90 8.00 -11.39
CA GLN A 219 -5.73 7.26 -12.63
C GLN A 219 -7.03 6.60 -13.08
N ARG A 220 -7.77 5.95 -12.17
CA ARG A 220 -9.07 5.32 -12.48
C ARG A 220 -10.09 6.35 -12.98
N ASN A 221 -10.26 7.45 -12.24
CA ASN A 221 -11.20 8.51 -12.58
C ASN A 221 -10.86 9.16 -13.93
N LEU A 222 -9.57 9.41 -14.18
CA LEU A 222 -9.12 9.99 -15.44
C LEU A 222 -9.28 9.02 -16.60
N GLY A 223 -9.04 7.72 -16.40
CA GLY A 223 -9.30 6.69 -17.40
C GLY A 223 -10.78 6.53 -17.76
N GLU A 224 -11.69 6.75 -16.81
CA GLU A 224 -13.13 6.86 -17.07
C GLU A 224 -13.49 8.14 -17.85
N ALA A 225 -12.95 9.27 -17.44
CA ALA A 225 -13.16 10.55 -18.12
C ALA A 225 -12.67 10.53 -19.58
N LEU A 226 -11.50 9.95 -19.83
CA LEU A 226 -10.93 9.78 -21.17
C LEU A 226 -11.84 8.96 -22.09
N ARG A 227 -12.38 7.82 -21.61
CA ARG A 227 -13.32 6.99 -22.37
C ARG A 227 -14.60 7.76 -22.74
N GLN A 228 -15.11 8.58 -21.82
CA GLN A 228 -16.30 9.42 -22.09
C GLN A 228 -15.98 10.55 -23.07
N ALA A 229 -14.82 11.18 -22.94
CA ALA A 229 -14.36 12.25 -23.82
C ALA A 229 -14.13 11.74 -25.26
N GLU A 230 -13.53 10.56 -25.43
CA GLU A 230 -13.35 9.91 -26.73
C GLU A 230 -14.68 9.71 -27.46
N SER A 231 -15.68 9.14 -26.76
CA SER A 231 -17.03 8.94 -27.30
C SER A 231 -17.69 10.26 -27.70
N ARG A 232 -17.58 11.29 -26.85
CA ARG A 232 -18.13 12.63 -27.11
C ARG A 232 -17.46 13.29 -28.33
N ILE A 233 -16.13 13.23 -28.43
CA ILE A 233 -15.37 13.79 -29.55
C ILE A 233 -15.79 13.11 -30.85
N ALA A 234 -15.92 11.78 -30.86
CA ALA A 234 -16.38 11.03 -32.02
C ALA A 234 -17.79 11.47 -32.48
N GLN A 235 -18.72 11.64 -31.52
CA GLN A 235 -20.08 12.12 -31.81
C GLN A 235 -20.07 13.55 -32.37
N LEU A 236 -19.35 14.48 -31.71
CA LEU A 236 -19.26 15.87 -32.13
C LEU A 236 -18.63 16.00 -33.51
N HIS A 237 -17.57 15.23 -33.80
CA HIS A 237 -16.91 15.21 -35.08
C HIS A 237 -17.83 14.70 -36.20
N SER A 238 -18.57 13.61 -35.94
CA SER A 238 -19.55 13.07 -36.90
C SER A 238 -20.66 14.07 -37.21
N GLN A 239 -21.23 14.69 -36.17
CA GLN A 239 -22.28 15.71 -36.33
C GLN A 239 -21.76 16.94 -37.10
N TYR A 240 -20.57 17.43 -36.75
CA TYR A 240 -19.94 18.56 -37.44
C TYR A 240 -19.78 18.28 -38.94
N ASN A 241 -19.29 17.10 -39.32
CA ASN A 241 -19.12 16.71 -40.71
C ASN A 241 -20.45 16.61 -41.46
N ALA A 242 -21.49 16.05 -40.81
CA ALA A 242 -22.83 16.00 -41.38
C ALA A 242 -23.41 17.41 -41.62
N ASP A 243 -23.25 18.32 -40.64
CA ASP A 243 -23.74 19.69 -40.72
C ASP A 243 -23.02 20.51 -41.80
N ILE A 244 -21.70 20.33 -41.94
CA ILE A 244 -20.92 20.96 -43.02
C ILE A 244 -21.38 20.45 -44.38
N ALA A 245 -21.57 19.14 -44.54
CA ALA A 245 -22.07 18.58 -45.80
C ALA A 245 -23.47 19.10 -46.15
N GLN A 246 -24.36 19.25 -45.15
CA GLN A 246 -25.68 19.84 -45.35
C GLN A 246 -25.59 21.33 -45.70
N LEU A 247 -24.79 22.11 -44.99
CA LEU A 247 -24.61 23.54 -45.30
C LEU A 247 -24.09 23.74 -46.73
N ASN A 248 -23.14 22.92 -47.19
CA ASN A 248 -22.63 22.99 -48.55
C ASN A 248 -23.73 22.71 -49.59
N ARG A 249 -24.59 21.70 -49.37
CA ARG A 249 -25.75 21.44 -50.23
C ARG A 249 -26.72 22.62 -50.27
N ASP A 250 -26.99 23.23 -49.12
CA ASP A 250 -27.93 24.35 -49.02
C ASP A 250 -27.37 25.62 -49.68
N ILE A 251 -26.07 25.86 -49.59
CA ILE A 251 -25.38 26.94 -50.31
C ILE A 251 -25.47 26.73 -51.83
N LEU A 252 -25.26 25.50 -52.32
CA LEU A 252 -25.39 25.18 -53.75
C LEU A 252 -26.83 25.43 -54.23
N SER A 253 -27.83 24.98 -53.48
CA SER A 253 -29.25 25.20 -53.79
C SER A 253 -29.60 26.71 -53.80
N PHE A 254 -29.12 27.46 -52.81
CA PHE A 254 -29.27 28.91 -52.74
C PHE A 254 -28.66 29.60 -53.97
N ASN A 255 -27.43 29.25 -54.35
CA ASN A 255 -26.74 29.84 -55.51
C ASN A 255 -27.46 29.53 -56.82
N GLN A 256 -27.96 28.29 -56.99
CA GLN A 256 -28.73 27.91 -58.18
C GLN A 256 -30.07 28.65 -58.26
N ARG A 257 -30.76 28.82 -57.13
CA ARG A 257 -32.00 29.60 -57.07
C ARG A 257 -31.75 31.08 -57.36
N ALA A 258 -30.65 31.62 -56.87
CA ALA A 258 -30.26 33.00 -57.11
C ALA A 258 -29.97 33.26 -58.59
N SER A 259 -29.22 32.36 -59.25
CA SER A 259 -28.85 32.52 -60.66
C SER A 259 -30.01 32.33 -61.63
N SER A 260 -31.05 31.56 -61.25
CA SER A 260 -32.26 31.39 -62.05
C SER A 260 -33.32 32.47 -61.84
N GLY A 261 -33.06 33.46 -60.98
CA GLY A 261 -34.05 34.49 -60.63
C GLY A 261 -35.20 33.97 -59.77
N GLY A 262 -35.01 32.85 -59.05
CA GLY A 262 -36.05 32.18 -58.28
C GLY A 262 -36.45 32.84 -56.96
N PHE A 263 -36.00 34.07 -56.69
CA PHE A 263 -36.38 34.86 -55.51
C PHE A 263 -37.41 35.92 -55.89
N SER A 264 -38.49 36.02 -55.12
CA SER A 264 -39.59 36.96 -55.37
C SER A 264 -39.25 38.40 -55.01
N SER A 265 -38.26 38.60 -54.13
CA SER A 265 -37.81 39.91 -53.67
C SER A 265 -36.39 39.85 -53.09
N GLU A 266 -35.76 41.02 -52.98
CA GLU A 266 -34.47 41.16 -52.29
C GLU A 266 -34.56 40.80 -50.79
N SER A 267 -35.71 41.07 -50.15
CA SER A 267 -35.95 40.69 -48.76
C SER A 267 -35.91 39.17 -48.57
N GLU A 268 -36.50 38.41 -49.49
CA GLU A 268 -36.49 36.94 -49.44
C GLU A 268 -35.06 36.40 -49.64
N PHE A 269 -34.34 36.94 -50.62
CA PHE A 269 -32.94 36.60 -50.87
C PHE A 269 -32.08 36.82 -49.62
N ASN A 270 -32.18 38.01 -49.01
CA ASN A 270 -31.41 38.37 -47.83
C ASN A 270 -31.78 37.52 -46.62
N ALA A 271 -33.06 37.16 -46.44
CA ALA A 271 -33.49 36.28 -45.35
C ALA A 271 -32.83 34.90 -45.43
N VAL A 272 -32.86 34.25 -46.60
CA VAL A 272 -32.25 32.93 -46.80
C VAL A 272 -30.73 33.00 -46.69
N ARG A 273 -30.10 34.04 -47.27
CA ARG A 273 -28.65 34.28 -47.13
C ARG A 273 -28.24 34.40 -45.66
N ASN A 274 -28.99 35.17 -44.87
CA ASN A 274 -28.69 35.38 -43.46
C ASN A 274 -28.81 34.08 -42.64
N GLN A 275 -29.74 33.18 -42.98
CA GLN A 275 -29.82 31.85 -42.35
C GLN A 275 -28.58 31.01 -42.62
N LEU A 276 -28.06 31.01 -43.86
CA LEU A 276 -26.83 30.29 -44.22
C LEU A 276 -25.60 30.87 -43.50
N VAL A 277 -25.49 32.19 -43.44
CA VAL A 277 -24.42 32.89 -42.70
C VAL A 277 -24.48 32.56 -41.20
N SER A 278 -25.67 32.55 -40.60
CA SER A 278 -25.86 32.17 -39.19
C SER A 278 -25.43 30.73 -38.93
N ARG A 279 -25.75 29.79 -39.83
CA ARG A 279 -25.33 28.39 -39.71
C ARG A 279 -23.83 28.22 -39.86
N SER A 280 -23.22 28.92 -40.82
CA SER A 280 -21.75 28.96 -40.98
C SER A 280 -21.06 29.45 -39.69
N SER A 281 -21.58 30.54 -39.10
CA SER A 281 -21.06 31.08 -37.84
C SER A 281 -21.21 30.09 -36.68
N SER A 282 -22.34 29.39 -36.60
CA SER A 282 -22.55 28.33 -35.60
C SER A 282 -21.60 27.15 -35.78
N LEU A 283 -21.28 26.76 -37.02
CA LEU A 283 -20.35 25.67 -37.29
C LEU A 283 -18.91 26.05 -36.92
N GLU A 284 -18.51 27.30 -37.15
CA GLU A 284 -17.20 27.78 -36.71
C GLU A 284 -17.07 27.80 -35.18
N LEU A 285 -18.15 28.10 -34.44
CA LEU A 285 -18.17 27.94 -32.99
C LEU A 285 -18.01 26.46 -32.58
N ARG A 286 -18.77 25.55 -33.20
CA ARG A 286 -18.67 24.10 -32.93
C ARG A 286 -17.28 23.55 -33.25
N ARG A 287 -16.65 24.00 -34.33
CA ARG A 287 -15.28 23.63 -34.69
C ARG A 287 -14.28 24.01 -33.60
N ARG A 288 -14.39 25.23 -33.06
CA ARG A 288 -13.54 25.70 -31.95
C ARG A 288 -13.79 24.93 -30.66
N GLN A 289 -15.05 24.60 -30.34
CA GLN A 289 -15.39 23.76 -29.20
C GLN A 289 -14.81 22.35 -29.34
N LEU A 290 -14.95 21.72 -30.51
CA LEU A 290 -14.37 20.41 -30.79
C LEU A 290 -12.84 20.43 -30.66
N ALA A 291 -12.16 21.47 -31.17
CA ALA A 291 -10.72 21.62 -31.03
C ALA A 291 -10.30 21.73 -29.54
N ALA A 292 -11.04 22.49 -28.73
CA ALA A 292 -10.77 22.62 -27.30
C ALA A 292 -11.02 21.31 -26.53
N GLU A 293 -12.04 20.52 -26.90
CA GLU A 293 -12.27 19.19 -26.30
C GLU A 293 -11.13 18.21 -26.65
N ILE A 294 -10.63 18.24 -27.89
CA ILE A 294 -9.48 17.42 -28.31
C ILE A 294 -8.21 17.82 -27.54
N GLU A 295 -7.97 19.12 -27.36
CA GLU A 295 -6.83 19.63 -26.59
C GLU A 295 -6.87 19.17 -25.12
N ARG A 296 -8.05 19.27 -24.49
CA ARG A 296 -8.26 18.76 -23.12
C ARG A 296 -8.04 17.26 -23.04
N TYR A 297 -8.61 16.49 -23.97
CA TYR A 297 -8.40 15.05 -24.05
C TYR A 297 -6.91 14.70 -24.14
N ASN A 298 -6.14 15.38 -24.98
CA ASN A 298 -4.70 15.13 -25.11
C ASN A 298 -3.94 15.46 -23.81
N SER A 299 -4.30 16.56 -23.14
CA SER A 299 -3.71 16.90 -21.83
C SER A 299 -4.06 15.86 -20.76
N ASP A 300 -5.28 15.35 -20.75
CA ASP A 300 -5.72 14.28 -19.85
C ASP A 300 -4.98 12.96 -20.14
N VAL A 301 -4.68 12.63 -21.41
CA VAL A 301 -3.85 11.48 -21.77
C VAL A 301 -2.42 11.62 -21.23
N GLU A 302 -1.81 12.80 -21.37
CA GLU A 302 -0.48 13.07 -20.81
C GLU A 302 -0.48 12.92 -19.28
N ARG A 303 -1.50 13.46 -18.61
CA ARG A 303 -1.67 13.31 -17.16
C ARG A 303 -1.85 11.85 -16.76
N PHE A 304 -2.67 11.09 -17.46
CA PHE A 304 -2.89 9.66 -17.19
C PHE A 304 -1.59 8.86 -17.30
N ASN A 305 -0.79 9.11 -18.34
CA ASN A 305 0.51 8.47 -18.51
C ASN A 305 1.50 8.86 -17.40
N SER A 306 1.50 10.14 -16.99
CA SER A 306 2.32 10.63 -15.88
C SER A 306 1.97 9.95 -14.55
N LEU A 307 0.68 9.78 -14.24
CA LEU A 307 0.22 9.07 -13.04
C LEU A 307 0.68 7.61 -13.04
N GLY A 308 0.53 6.91 -14.17
CA GLY A 308 1.05 5.55 -14.31
C GLY A 308 2.58 5.47 -14.17
N GLY A 309 3.30 6.49 -14.62
CA GLY A 309 4.75 6.61 -14.41
C GLY A 309 5.12 6.78 -12.93
N GLN A 310 4.41 7.66 -12.21
CA GLN A 310 4.62 7.88 -10.78
C GLN A 310 4.36 6.62 -9.95
N MET A 311 3.28 5.88 -10.27
CA MET A 311 2.95 4.61 -9.62
C MET A 311 4.07 3.57 -9.81
N ARG A 312 4.58 3.43 -11.04
CA ARG A 312 5.70 2.52 -11.32
C ARG A 312 6.96 2.90 -10.55
N GLN A 313 7.29 4.19 -10.49
CA GLN A 313 8.46 4.66 -9.74
C GLN A 313 8.34 4.37 -8.23
N LEU A 314 7.15 4.56 -7.64
CA LEU A 314 6.93 4.21 -6.24
C LEU A 314 7.07 2.71 -6.00
N ASN A 315 6.45 1.87 -6.84
CA ASN A 315 6.58 0.42 -6.71
C ASN A 315 8.03 -0.05 -6.89
N GLN A 316 8.78 0.53 -7.84
CA GLN A 316 10.21 0.25 -8.04
C GLN A 316 11.04 0.61 -6.81
N SER A 317 10.69 1.70 -6.09
CA SER A 317 11.39 2.07 -4.86
C SER A 317 11.12 1.13 -3.68
N LEU A 318 10.05 0.33 -3.75
CA LEU A 318 9.73 -0.72 -2.79
C LEU A 318 10.34 -2.07 -3.15
N ASP A 319 10.63 -2.27 -4.43
CA ASP A 319 11.16 -3.52 -4.90
C ASP A 319 12.69 -3.52 -4.82
N SER A 320 13.25 -4.19 -3.81
CA SER A 320 14.70 -4.36 -3.67
C SER A 320 15.38 -5.04 -4.88
N LEU A 321 14.65 -5.70 -5.79
CA LEU A 321 15.21 -6.27 -7.04
C LEU A 321 15.23 -5.25 -8.19
N GLU A 322 14.33 -4.28 -8.19
CA GLU A 322 14.22 -3.25 -9.24
C GLU A 322 14.75 -1.88 -8.83
N ALA A 323 15.00 -1.68 -7.52
CA ALA A 323 15.51 -0.44 -6.98
C ALA A 323 16.89 -0.13 -7.56
N VAL A 324 16.96 0.96 -8.31
CA VAL A 324 18.23 1.51 -8.80
C VAL A 324 18.86 2.31 -7.67
N ASN A 325 20.00 1.84 -7.17
CA ASN A 325 20.83 2.56 -6.20
C ASN A 325 21.33 3.89 -6.76
#